data_AF-B5MAG2-F1
#
_entry.id   AF-B5MAG2-F1
#
_cell.length_a   1.000
_cell.length_b   1.000
_cell.length_c   1.000
_cell.angle_alpha   90.00
_cell.angle_beta   90.00
_cell.angle_gamma   90.00
#
_symmetry.space_group_name_H-M   'P 1'
#
loop_
_entity.id
_entity.type
_entity.pdbx_description
1 polymer ?
#
loop_
_entity_poly.entity_id
_entity_poly.type
_entity_poly.pdbx_seq_one_letter_code
_entity_poly.pdbx_strand_id
1 'polypeptide(L)'
;WGPLLEEATYKNRQRLYLSEQTDGSVPNTLVIANVEVVKPRVAAAEHISKFNEEARSPFVRKFKTIIHPGEVNRIRELPQNSNIVATHTDSPDVYIWDLESQPNRPVNLGTPASRPDLTLTGHQDNAEFALAMCSSEPLVLSGGKDKSVVLWSIHDHISTLATEPGSAKSPNSGSNIKKAGNGNSDNP
;
A
#
# COMPACT_ATOMS: atom_id res chain seq x y z
N TRP A 1 -3.17 4.88 -11.88
CA TRP A 1 -3.23 6.23 -11.28
C TRP A 1 -4.18 6.18 -10.10
N GLY A 2 -3.80 6.79 -8.97
CA GLY A 2 -4.67 7.08 -7.84
C GLY A 2 -5.20 8.53 -7.91
N PRO A 3 -5.62 9.15 -6.80
CA PRO A 3 -6.28 10.44 -6.74
C PRO A 3 -5.34 11.61 -6.99
N LEU A 4 -5.96 12.74 -7.31
CA LEU A 4 -5.34 14.05 -7.26
C LEU A 4 -5.25 14.47 -5.79
N LEU A 5 -4.02 14.60 -5.28
CA LEU A 5 -3.73 14.98 -3.89
C LEU A 5 -3.58 16.49 -3.70
N GLU A 6 -3.24 17.21 -4.77
CA GLU A 6 -3.06 18.67 -4.77
C GLU A 6 -3.14 19.18 -6.22
N GLU A 7 -3.94 20.22 -6.46
CA GLU A 7 -3.93 20.94 -7.73
C GLU A 7 -3.28 22.31 -7.55
N ALA A 8 -2.26 22.62 -8.37
CA ALA A 8 -1.62 23.93 -8.37
C ALA A 8 -1.53 24.52 -9.79
N THR A 9 -1.09 25.77 -9.89
CA THR A 9 -1.04 26.54 -11.15
C THR A 9 -0.19 25.87 -12.23
N TYR A 10 0.92 25.23 -11.85
CA TYR A 10 1.91 24.69 -12.78
C TYR A 10 2.10 23.16 -12.70
N LYS A 11 1.70 22.53 -11.60
CA LYS A 11 1.87 21.09 -11.38
C LYS A 11 0.74 20.53 -10.51
N ASN A 12 0.41 19.27 -10.74
CA ASN A 12 -0.55 18.52 -9.95
C ASN A 12 0.20 17.44 -9.16
N ARG A 13 -0.12 17.24 -7.88
CA ARG A 13 0.41 16.11 -7.12
C ARG A 13 -0.60 14.97 -7.20
N GLN A 14 -0.25 13.90 -7.89
CA GLN A 14 -1.07 12.71 -8.05
C GLN A 14 -0.53 11.56 -7.19
N ARG A 15 -1.39 10.69 -6.68
CA ARG A 15 -0.95 9.37 -6.17
C ARG A 15 -0.78 8.38 -7.33
N LEU A 16 0.23 7.53 -7.23
CA LEU A 16 0.50 6.45 -8.17
C LEU A 16 0.77 5.16 -7.38
N TYR A 17 0.20 4.06 -7.87
CA TYR A 17 0.49 2.71 -7.41
C TYR A 17 1.28 2.00 -8.50
N LEU A 18 2.34 1.32 -8.09
CA LEU A 18 3.23 0.56 -8.93
C LEU A 18 3.42 -0.82 -8.31
N SER A 19 3.54 -1.82 -9.16
CA SER A 19 4.03 -3.14 -8.82
C SER A 19 5.23 -3.48 -9.71
N GLU A 20 6.08 -4.38 -9.22
CA GLU A 20 7.23 -4.90 -9.94
C GLU A 20 7.02 -6.43 -10.02
N GLN A 21 7.04 -6.99 -11.24
CA GLN A 21 7.14 -8.43 -11.46
C GLN A 21 8.56 -8.87 -11.11
N THR A 22 8.70 -9.90 -10.27
CA THR A 22 10.01 -10.37 -9.79
C THR A 22 10.23 -11.82 -10.22
N ASP A 23 11.50 -12.19 -10.43
CA ASP A 23 11.93 -13.57 -10.69
C ASP A 23 12.05 -14.42 -9.41
N GLY A 24 11.55 -13.91 -8.28
CA GLY A 24 11.69 -14.50 -6.95
C GLY A 24 13.03 -14.19 -6.24
N SER A 25 14.01 -13.55 -6.90
CA SER A 25 15.26 -13.13 -6.25
C SER A 25 15.05 -12.00 -5.23
N VAL A 26 14.05 -11.15 -5.47
CA VAL A 26 13.57 -10.10 -4.57
C VAL A 26 12.07 -10.28 -4.36
N PRO A 27 11.51 -9.91 -3.20
CA PRO A 27 10.09 -10.12 -2.95
C PRO A 27 9.24 -9.14 -3.77
N ASN A 28 8.06 -9.59 -4.21
CA ASN A 28 7.07 -8.74 -4.88
C ASN A 28 6.67 -7.55 -4.00
N THR A 29 6.39 -6.40 -4.62
CA THR A 29 6.03 -5.18 -3.87
C THR A 29 4.83 -4.44 -4.47
N LEU A 30 4.07 -3.80 -3.58
CA LEU A 30 3.16 -2.72 -3.90
C LEU A 30 3.81 -1.40 -3.43
N VAL A 31 4.18 -0.55 -4.38
CA VAL A 31 4.83 0.74 -4.15
C VAL A 31 3.81 1.85 -4.36
N ILE A 32 3.63 2.67 -3.33
CA ILE A 32 2.82 3.88 -3.36
C ILE A 32 3.78 5.07 -3.51
N ALA A 33 3.55 5.88 -4.54
CA ALA A 33 4.34 7.07 -4.83
C ALA A 33 3.44 8.30 -4.99
N ASN A 34 3.96 9.46 -4.63
CA ASN A 34 3.38 10.75 -4.99
C ASN A 34 4.18 11.31 -6.17
N VAL A 35 3.48 11.67 -7.24
CA VAL A 35 4.07 12.14 -8.50
C VAL A 35 3.63 13.57 -8.77
N GLU A 36 4.58 14.46 -9.03
CA GLU A 36 4.31 15.82 -9.49
C GLU A 36 4.20 15.83 -11.03
N VAL A 37 2.97 15.88 -11.54
CA VAL A 37 2.67 15.95 -12.97
C VAL A 37 2.61 17.42 -13.40
N VAL A 38 3.56 17.85 -14.24
CA VAL A 38 3.64 19.21 -14.77
C VAL A 38 2.50 19.45 -15.76
N LYS A 39 1.80 20.59 -15.67
CA LYS A 39 0.70 20.94 -16.58
C LYS A 39 1.21 21.20 -18.01
N PRO A 40 0.38 21.02 -19.06
CA PRO A 40 0.79 21.33 -20.42
C PRO A 40 1.26 22.78 -20.57
N ARG A 41 2.32 23.00 -21.37
CA ARG A 41 2.88 24.32 -21.73
C ARG A 41 3.51 25.14 -20.59
N VAL A 42 3.86 24.54 -19.45
CA VAL A 42 4.55 25.24 -18.33
C VAL A 42 5.97 24.72 -18.03
N ALA A 43 6.47 23.79 -18.84
CA ALA A 43 7.84 23.28 -18.72
C ALA A 43 8.86 24.31 -19.24
N ALA A 44 9.88 24.62 -18.42
CA ALA A 44 10.99 25.49 -18.81
C ALA A 44 11.93 24.79 -19.81
N ALA A 45 12.42 25.53 -20.81
CA ALA A 45 13.24 24.96 -21.89
C ALA A 45 14.57 24.38 -21.37
N GLU A 46 15.12 24.98 -20.31
CA GLU A 46 16.35 24.56 -19.62
C GLU A 46 16.22 23.22 -18.89
N HIS A 47 14.99 22.77 -18.61
CA HIS A 47 14.73 21.45 -18.04
C HIS A 47 14.69 20.37 -19.12
N ILE A 48 14.21 20.72 -20.32
CA ILE A 48 14.14 19.81 -21.47
C ILE A 48 15.56 19.54 -22.02
N SER A 49 16.39 20.58 -22.14
CA SER A 49 17.77 20.46 -22.62
C SER A 49 18.73 19.74 -21.68
N LYS A 50 18.30 19.44 -20.44
CA LYS A 50 19.05 18.70 -19.42
C LYS A 50 18.45 17.32 -19.11
N PHE A 51 17.55 16.83 -19.96
CA PHE A 51 16.99 15.50 -19.80
C PHE A 51 18.10 14.43 -19.87
N ASN A 52 18.17 13.59 -18.84
CA ASN A 52 18.98 12.39 -18.80
C ASN A 52 18.04 11.23 -18.45
N GLU A 53 17.95 10.25 -19.35
CA GLU A 53 17.09 9.07 -19.22
C GLU A 53 17.49 8.17 -18.04
N GLU A 54 18.78 8.12 -17.71
CA GLU A 54 19.32 7.36 -16.58
C GLU A 54 19.08 8.03 -15.21
N ALA A 55 18.74 9.33 -15.21
CA ALA A 55 18.58 10.09 -13.98
C ALA A 55 17.21 9.84 -13.33
N ARG A 56 17.21 9.58 -12.01
CA ARG A 56 15.96 9.48 -11.23
C ARG A 56 15.19 10.80 -11.29
N SER A 57 13.94 10.72 -11.76
CA SER A 57 13.04 11.88 -11.82
C SER A 57 12.82 12.49 -10.43
N PRO A 58 13.06 13.81 -10.22
CA PRO A 58 12.83 14.48 -8.94
C PRO A 58 11.32 14.62 -8.62
N PHE A 59 10.47 14.37 -9.62
CA PHE A 59 9.02 14.48 -9.53
C PHE A 59 8.34 13.20 -9.03
N VAL A 60 9.05 12.07 -8.95
CA VAL A 60 8.49 10.79 -8.46
C VAL A 60 9.06 10.49 -7.07
N ARG A 61 8.21 10.58 -6.03
CA ARG A 61 8.61 10.32 -4.64
C ARG A 61 7.91 9.07 -4.12
N LYS A 62 8.66 7.96 -3.97
CA LYS A 62 8.18 6.75 -3.28
C LYS A 62 7.81 7.14 -1.83
N PHE A 63 6.56 6.90 -1.44
CA PHE A 63 5.97 7.25 -0.15
C PHE A 63 5.92 6.05 0.80
N LYS A 64 5.50 4.90 0.29
CA LYS A 64 5.37 3.65 1.06
C LYS A 64 5.61 2.44 0.17
N THR A 65 6.31 1.44 0.69
CA THR A 65 6.46 0.12 0.06
C THR A 65 5.88 -0.95 0.97
N ILE A 66 4.99 -1.76 0.42
CA ILE A 66 4.37 -2.93 1.05
C ILE A 66 4.95 -4.17 0.36
N ILE A 67 5.50 -5.11 1.14
CA ILE A 67 5.96 -6.40 0.62
C ILE A 67 4.73 -7.28 0.37
N HIS A 68 4.54 -7.76 -0.85
CA HIS A 68 3.28 -8.37 -1.28
C HIS A 68 3.38 -9.91 -1.32
N PRO A 69 2.36 -10.68 -0.87
CA PRO A 69 2.37 -12.15 -0.85
C PRO A 69 2.21 -12.83 -2.23
N GLY A 70 2.66 -12.19 -3.32
CA GLY A 70 2.52 -12.66 -4.69
C GLY A 70 2.73 -11.52 -5.69
N GLU A 71 2.94 -11.85 -6.97
CA GLU A 71 3.04 -10.85 -8.04
C GLU A 71 1.72 -10.08 -8.17
N VAL A 72 1.79 -8.75 -8.29
CA VAL A 72 0.59 -7.90 -8.33
C VAL A 72 0.22 -7.53 -9.76
N ASN A 73 -0.76 -8.27 -10.28
CA ASN A 73 -1.30 -8.15 -11.64
C ASN A 73 -2.31 -7.00 -11.80
N ARG A 74 -3.04 -6.66 -10.73
CA ARG A 74 -4.03 -5.59 -10.74
C ARG A 74 -4.09 -4.85 -9.42
N ILE A 75 -4.29 -3.53 -9.51
CA ILE A 75 -4.44 -2.64 -8.36
C ILE A 75 -5.69 -1.76 -8.60
N ARG A 76 -6.53 -1.60 -7.59
CA ARG A 76 -7.65 -0.66 -7.55
C ARG A 76 -7.69 0.05 -6.22
N GLU A 77 -8.11 1.31 -6.22
CA GLU A 77 -8.33 2.12 -5.02
C GLU A 77 -9.83 2.33 -4.81
N LEU A 78 -10.26 2.40 -3.56
CA LEU A 78 -11.66 2.58 -3.20
C LEU A 78 -12.04 4.07 -3.35
N PRO A 79 -12.95 4.46 -4.27
CA PRO A 79 -13.21 5.87 -4.57
C PRO A 79 -13.70 6.71 -3.38
N GLN A 80 -14.30 6.06 -2.37
CA GLN A 80 -14.81 6.67 -1.14
C GLN A 80 -13.73 6.82 -0.06
N ASN A 81 -12.62 6.08 -0.14
CA ASN A 81 -11.51 6.17 0.81
C ASN A 81 -10.17 5.81 0.14
N SER A 82 -9.36 6.84 -0.14
CA SER A 82 -8.07 6.70 -0.82
C SER A 82 -6.95 5.98 -0.07
N ASN A 83 -7.21 5.57 1.18
CA ASN A 83 -6.34 4.68 1.92
C ASN A 83 -6.63 3.21 1.64
N ILE A 84 -7.77 2.84 1.04
CA ILE A 84 -8.12 1.44 0.79
C ILE A 84 -7.78 1.03 -0.64
N VAL A 85 -6.96 -0.01 -0.76
CA VAL A 85 -6.49 -0.55 -2.04
C VAL A 85 -6.79 -2.05 -2.11
N ALA A 86 -7.39 -2.49 -3.21
CA ALA A 86 -7.54 -3.89 -3.56
C ALA A 86 -6.46 -4.33 -4.56
N THR A 87 -5.91 -5.53 -4.40
CA THR A 87 -4.96 -6.14 -5.34
C THR A 87 -5.35 -7.55 -5.74
N HIS A 88 -5.03 -7.90 -6.99
CA HIS A 88 -5.05 -9.28 -7.52
C HIS A 88 -3.62 -9.78 -7.71
N THR A 89 -3.46 -11.09 -7.58
CA THR A 89 -2.20 -11.81 -7.83
C THR A 89 -2.41 -13.07 -8.66
N ASP A 90 -1.35 -13.87 -8.84
CA ASP A 90 -1.42 -15.26 -9.33
C ASP A 90 -1.98 -16.22 -8.26
N SER A 91 -3.13 -15.87 -7.68
CA SER A 91 -3.84 -16.66 -6.67
C SER A 91 -5.36 -16.52 -6.84
N PRO A 92 -6.19 -17.38 -6.22
CA PRO A 92 -7.64 -17.21 -6.20
C PRO A 92 -8.11 -16.10 -5.24
N ASP A 93 -7.21 -15.51 -4.45
CA ASP A 93 -7.54 -14.53 -3.42
C ASP A 93 -7.42 -13.09 -3.92
N VAL A 94 -8.30 -12.22 -3.42
CA VAL A 94 -8.19 -10.75 -3.57
C VAL A 94 -7.80 -10.14 -2.24
N TYR A 95 -6.75 -9.32 -2.22
CA TYR A 95 -6.26 -8.71 -0.98
C TYR A 95 -6.70 -7.27 -0.85
N ILE A 96 -7.15 -6.88 0.34
CA ILE A 96 -7.46 -5.50 0.71
C ILE A 96 -6.40 -4.98 1.66
N TRP A 97 -5.93 -3.77 1.39
CA TRP A 97 -4.87 -3.08 2.11
C TRP A 97 -5.39 -1.73 2.60
N ASP A 98 -5.30 -1.47 3.90
CA ASP A 98 -5.31 -0.11 4.43
C ASP A 98 -3.89 0.46 4.36
N LEU A 99 -3.68 1.41 3.45
CA LEU A 99 -2.42 2.10 3.28
C LEU A 99 -1.97 2.85 4.53
N GLU A 100 -2.84 3.14 5.50
CA GLU A 100 -2.43 3.75 6.77
C GLU A 100 -1.87 2.71 7.74
N SER A 101 -2.58 1.59 7.97
CA SER A 101 -2.16 0.48 8.84
C SER A 101 -0.80 -0.13 8.46
N GLN A 102 -0.52 -0.22 7.15
CA GLN A 102 0.64 -0.94 6.64
C GLN A 102 1.96 -0.17 6.87
N PRO A 103 3.00 -0.77 7.49
CA PRO A 103 4.28 -0.10 7.71
C PRO A 103 5.05 0.08 6.39
N ASN A 104 5.80 1.18 6.25
CA ASN A 104 6.75 1.32 5.14
C ASN A 104 7.96 0.40 5.35
N ARG A 105 8.09 -0.66 4.56
CA ARG A 105 9.16 -1.67 4.73
C ARG A 105 10.27 -1.50 3.69
N PRO A 106 11.56 -1.60 4.08
CA PRO A 106 12.66 -1.72 3.13
C PRO A 106 12.59 -3.06 2.41
N VAL A 107 12.95 -3.08 1.12
CA VAL A 107 12.97 -4.29 0.29
C VAL A 107 14.33 -4.96 0.43
N ASN A 108 14.39 -6.02 1.24
CA ASN A 108 15.57 -6.88 1.36
C ASN A 108 15.22 -8.33 0.99
N LEU A 109 16.20 -9.08 0.50
CA LEU A 109 16.06 -10.51 0.24
C LEU A 109 15.67 -11.25 1.54
N GLY A 110 14.65 -12.11 1.47
CA GLY A 110 14.09 -12.80 2.65
C GLY A 110 13.19 -11.95 3.57
N THR A 111 12.84 -10.71 3.20
CA THR A 111 11.84 -9.93 3.96
C THR A 111 10.47 -10.62 3.84
N PRO A 112 9.79 -10.97 4.95
CA PRO A 112 8.49 -11.63 4.89
C PRO A 112 7.42 -10.71 4.31
N ALA A 113 6.47 -11.32 3.60
CA ALA A 113 5.29 -10.62 3.09
C ALA A 113 4.53 -9.87 4.19
N SER A 114 3.92 -8.76 3.79
CA SER A 114 3.03 -7.99 4.65
C SER A 114 1.69 -8.71 4.74
N ARG A 115 1.03 -8.63 5.90
CA ARG A 115 -0.30 -9.21 6.08
C ARG A 115 -1.34 -8.25 5.52
N PRO A 116 -2.21 -8.66 4.59
CA PRO A 116 -3.33 -7.83 4.14
C PRO A 116 -4.36 -7.65 5.25
N ASP A 117 -5.10 -6.55 5.20
CA ASP A 117 -6.13 -6.21 6.18
C ASP A 117 -7.37 -7.11 5.99
N LEU A 118 -7.71 -7.46 4.74
CA LEU A 118 -8.64 -8.55 4.40
C LEU A 118 -8.06 -9.44 3.29
N THR A 119 -8.38 -10.73 3.37
CA THR A 119 -8.25 -11.69 2.26
C THR A 119 -9.67 -12.08 1.83
N LEU A 120 -10.07 -11.72 0.63
CA LEU A 120 -11.37 -12.06 0.06
C LEU A 120 -11.23 -13.36 -0.74
N THR A 121 -11.86 -14.41 -0.25
CA THR A 121 -11.84 -15.76 -0.85
C THR A 121 -13.13 -16.01 -1.63
N GLY A 122 -13.08 -16.92 -2.60
CA GLY A 122 -14.29 -17.36 -3.32
C GLY A 122 -14.00 -18.00 -4.67
N HIS A 123 -13.00 -17.51 -5.40
CA HIS A 123 -12.57 -18.14 -6.64
C HIS A 123 -11.96 -19.53 -6.39
N GLN A 124 -12.06 -20.40 -7.40
CA GLN A 124 -11.54 -21.76 -7.38
C GLN A 124 -10.25 -21.94 -8.22
N ASP A 125 -9.85 -20.89 -8.93
CA ASP A 125 -8.66 -20.80 -9.80
C ASP A 125 -8.20 -19.33 -9.80
N ASN A 126 -7.02 -19.03 -10.35
CA ASN A 126 -6.40 -17.71 -10.28
C ASN A 126 -7.31 -16.60 -10.84
N ALA A 127 -7.39 -15.50 -10.10
CA ALA A 127 -8.11 -14.29 -10.48
C ALA A 127 -7.11 -13.17 -10.82
N GLU A 128 -6.48 -13.21 -11.98
CA GLU A 128 -5.27 -12.40 -12.22
C GLU A 128 -5.56 -10.92 -12.53
N PHE A 129 -6.52 -10.60 -13.43
CA PHE A 129 -6.58 -9.25 -14.03
C PHE A 129 -7.90 -8.48 -13.88
N ALA A 130 -9.02 -9.17 -13.70
CA ALA A 130 -10.34 -8.55 -13.70
C ALA A 130 -10.71 -8.09 -12.27
N LEU A 131 -10.31 -6.87 -11.90
CA LEU A 131 -10.64 -6.24 -10.62
C LEU A 131 -11.29 -4.86 -10.80
N ALA A 132 -12.39 -4.62 -10.09
CA ALA A 132 -13.06 -3.34 -9.97
C ALA A 132 -13.53 -3.08 -8.53
N MET A 133 -13.68 -1.81 -8.16
CA MET A 133 -14.37 -1.40 -6.94
C MET A 133 -15.44 -0.38 -7.27
N CYS A 134 -16.56 -0.44 -6.56
CA CYS A 134 -17.73 0.40 -6.82
C CYS A 134 -17.48 1.86 -6.41
N SER A 135 -18.03 2.81 -7.18
CA SER A 135 -17.85 4.25 -6.94
C SER A 135 -18.83 4.86 -5.94
N SER A 136 -19.94 4.19 -5.64
CA SER A 136 -20.94 4.64 -4.65
C SER A 136 -20.89 3.85 -3.34
N GLU A 137 -20.48 2.57 -3.38
CA GLU A 137 -20.52 1.66 -2.23
C GLU A 137 -19.20 0.90 -2.03
N PRO A 138 -18.88 0.43 -0.80
CA PRO A 138 -17.69 -0.36 -0.50
C PRO A 138 -17.85 -1.82 -0.96
N LEU A 139 -17.92 -2.01 -2.28
CA LEU A 139 -18.05 -3.29 -2.96
C LEU A 139 -16.83 -3.56 -3.86
N VAL A 140 -16.36 -4.81 -3.85
CA VAL A 140 -15.22 -5.30 -4.63
C VAL A 140 -15.72 -6.37 -5.59
N LEU A 141 -15.35 -6.27 -6.87
CA LEU A 141 -15.77 -7.20 -7.93
C LEU A 141 -14.55 -7.79 -8.63
N SER A 142 -14.51 -9.13 -8.72
CA SER A 142 -13.46 -9.91 -9.38
C SER A 142 -14.02 -10.82 -10.48
N GLY A 143 -13.20 -11.13 -11.49
CA GLY A 143 -13.40 -12.26 -12.41
C GLY A 143 -12.19 -13.20 -12.45
N GLY A 144 -12.44 -14.51 -12.42
CA GLY A 144 -11.41 -15.55 -12.31
C GLY A 144 -11.31 -16.50 -13.52
N LYS A 145 -10.22 -17.28 -13.59
CA LYS A 145 -10.04 -18.37 -14.57
C LYS A 145 -11.05 -19.50 -14.40
N ASP A 146 -11.62 -19.61 -13.20
CA ASP A 146 -12.76 -20.46 -12.86
C ASP A 146 -14.07 -20.09 -13.57
N LYS A 147 -14.06 -19.04 -14.41
CA LYS A 147 -15.20 -18.51 -15.18
C LYS A 147 -16.29 -17.90 -14.28
N SER A 148 -15.97 -17.64 -13.02
CA SER A 148 -16.86 -16.98 -12.08
C SER A 148 -16.59 -15.48 -12.01
N VAL A 149 -17.63 -14.74 -11.65
CA VAL A 149 -17.53 -13.35 -11.21
C VAL A 149 -17.98 -13.31 -9.76
N VAL A 150 -17.13 -12.80 -8.87
CA VAL A 150 -17.39 -12.78 -7.42
C VAL A 150 -17.46 -11.32 -6.94
N LEU A 151 -18.47 -11.04 -6.13
CA LEU A 151 -18.74 -9.74 -5.53
C LEU A 151 -18.64 -9.88 -4.00
N TRP A 152 -17.82 -9.06 -3.36
CA TRP A 152 -17.74 -8.96 -1.91
C TRP A 152 -18.18 -7.57 -1.44
N SER A 153 -18.86 -7.52 -0.30
CA SER A 153 -19.00 -6.29 0.48
C SER A 153 -17.87 -6.20 1.49
N ILE A 154 -17.21 -5.04 1.58
CA ILE A 154 -16.24 -4.72 2.63
C ILE A 154 -16.78 -3.65 3.59
N HIS A 155 -18.09 -3.40 3.58
CA HIS A 155 -18.76 -2.34 4.35
C HIS A 155 -18.39 -2.36 5.83
N ASP A 156 -18.48 -3.51 6.49
CA ASP A 156 -18.23 -3.66 7.93
C ASP A 156 -16.79 -3.27 8.32
N HIS A 157 -15.82 -3.58 7.46
CA HIS A 157 -14.42 -3.20 7.64
C HIS A 157 -14.24 -1.68 7.50
N ILE A 158 -14.84 -1.06 6.48
CA ILE A 158 -14.82 0.40 6.30
C ILE A 158 -15.49 1.11 7.48
N SER A 159 -16.62 0.60 7.97
CA SER A 159 -17.31 1.14 9.15
C SER A 159 -16.45 1.05 10.41
N THR A 160 -15.73 -0.05 10.59
CA THR A 160 -14.83 -0.25 11.75
C THR A 160 -13.66 0.73 11.73
N LEU A 161 -13.04 0.96 10.55
CA LEU A 161 -11.98 1.96 10.39
C LEU A 161 -12.47 3.39 10.69
N ALA A 162 -13.72 3.72 10.36
CA ALA A 162 -14.31 5.02 10.67
C ALA A 162 -14.55 5.25 12.16
N THR A 163 -14.63 4.19 12.98
CA THR A 163 -14.87 4.28 14.43
C THR A 163 -13.61 4.38 15.29
N GLU A 164 -12.41 4.24 14.71
CA GLU A 164 -11.12 4.26 15.41
C GLU A 164 -10.31 5.53 15.11
N PRO A 165 -10.61 6.69 15.75
CA PRO A 165 -9.87 7.94 15.53
C PRO A 165 -8.48 7.91 16.19
N GLY A 166 -7.50 7.37 15.47
CA GLY A 166 -6.08 7.74 15.60
C GLY A 166 -5.38 7.36 16.92
N SER A 167 -5.13 6.08 17.16
CA SER A 167 -4.27 5.60 18.25
C SER A 167 -2.75 5.71 17.96
N ALA A 168 -2.34 6.70 17.16
CA ALA A 168 -0.94 7.02 16.88
C ALA A 168 -0.24 7.73 18.06
N LYS A 169 -0.16 7.07 19.22
CA LYS A 169 0.74 7.45 20.32
C LYS A 169 1.94 6.51 20.38
N SER A 170 3.10 7.05 20.05
CA SER A 170 4.39 6.36 20.15
C SER A 170 4.58 5.70 21.53
N PRO A 171 4.96 4.42 21.61
CA PRO A 171 5.33 3.80 22.88
C PRO A 171 6.69 4.37 23.31
N ASN A 172 6.65 5.42 24.14
CA ASN A 172 7.86 5.99 24.74
C ASN A 172 8.47 4.94 25.66
N SER A 173 9.65 4.42 25.31
CA SER A 173 10.32 3.34 26.05
C SER A 173 10.85 3.85 27.40
N GLY A 174 9.99 3.80 28.43
CA GLY A 174 10.33 4.05 29.82
C GLY A 174 10.71 2.74 30.53
N SER A 175 12.00 2.41 30.55
CA SER A 175 12.51 1.18 31.17
C SER A 175 12.46 1.22 32.70
N ASN A 176 11.36 0.73 33.28
CA ASN A 176 11.29 0.47 34.72
C ASN A 176 12.07 -0.79 35.12
N ILE A 177 13.39 -0.63 35.24
CA ILE A 177 14.29 -1.65 35.80
C ILE A 177 13.99 -1.79 37.30
N LYS A 178 13.19 -2.80 37.68
CA LYS A 178 13.09 -3.24 39.07
C LYS A 178 14.40 -3.92 39.48
N LYS A 179 15.29 -3.14 40.08
CA LYS A 179 16.54 -3.59 40.68
C LYS A 179 16.23 -4.40 41.94
N ALA A 180 16.31 -5.73 41.86
CA ALA A 180 16.25 -6.59 43.05
C ALA A 180 17.49 -6.32 43.92
N GLY A 181 17.27 -5.78 45.12
CA GLY A 181 18.34 -5.46 46.06
C GLY A 181 18.90 -6.73 46.70
N ASN A 182 20.17 -7.03 46.44
CA ASN A 182 20.90 -8.08 47.14
C ASN A 182 21.35 -7.53 48.50
N GLY A 183 20.65 -7.91 49.58
CA GLY A 183 21.01 -7.55 50.95
C GLY A 183 21.80 -8.69 51.59
N ASN A 184 23.06 -8.42 51.97
CA ASN A 184 23.96 -9.40 52.56
C ASN A 184 24.51 -8.87 53.88
N SER A 185 24.57 -9.72 54.92
CA SER A 185 25.47 -9.60 56.09
C SER A 185 25.19 -8.43 57.06
N ASP A 186 25.45 -8.41 58.37
CA ASP A 186 25.82 -9.40 59.43
C ASP A 186 25.15 -8.90 60.76
N ASN A 187 25.33 -9.40 62.00
CA ASN A 187 26.20 -10.45 62.58
C ASN A 187 25.44 -11.20 63.73
N PRO A 188 26.06 -11.68 64.84
CA PRO A 188 26.58 -10.81 65.92
C PRO A 188 28.11 -10.88 66.13
#